data_AF-E9HZE9-F1
#
_entry.id   AF-E9HZE9-F1
#
_cell.length_a   1.000
_cell.length_b   1.000
_cell.length_c   1.000
_cell.angle_alpha   90.00
_cell.angle_beta   90.00
_cell.angle_gamma   90.00
#
_symmetry.space_group_name_H-M   'P 1'
#
loop_
_entity.id
_entity.type
_entity.pdbx_description
1 polymer ?
#
loop_
_entity_poly.entity_id
_entity_poly.type
_entity_poly.pdbx_seq_one_letter_code
_entity_poly.pdbx_strand_id
1 'polypeptide(L)'
;KPIEIVSSNSEMNADGSYSFDFESADGTKVSESGNQKQVGPKPEEIGTVSKGSYSFTTPDGVVLTVNWVADENGFQATGDHLPTPPPMPDHVVKMLADLKAAGLL
;
A
#
# COMPACT_ATOMS: atom_id res chain seq x y z
N LYS A 1 10.49 1.76 -29.76
CA LYS A 1 11.58 2.15 -28.83
C LYS A 1 11.14 1.77 -27.42
N PRO A 2 12.02 1.22 -26.56
CA PRO A 2 11.69 1.02 -25.15
C PRO A 2 11.46 2.38 -24.47
N ILE A 3 10.62 2.41 -23.43
CA ILE A 3 10.46 3.59 -22.58
C ILE A 3 11.69 3.68 -21.66
N GLU A 4 12.29 4.87 -21.58
CA GLU A 4 13.49 5.11 -20.79
C GLU A 4 13.14 5.34 -19.32
N ILE A 5 14.05 4.95 -18.42
CA ILE A 5 13.99 5.32 -17.00
C ILE A 5 14.64 6.69 -16.85
N VAL A 6 13.88 7.67 -16.36
CA VAL A 6 14.36 9.06 -16.18
C VAL A 6 14.94 9.29 -14.78
N SER A 7 14.49 8.53 -13.79
CA SER A 7 15.08 8.54 -12.45
C SER A 7 14.95 7.17 -11.80
N SER A 8 15.94 6.82 -10.98
CA SER A 8 15.92 5.60 -10.18
C SER A 8 16.74 5.82 -8.91
N ASN A 9 16.16 5.44 -7.78
CA ASN A 9 16.82 5.35 -6.49
C ASN A 9 16.63 3.94 -5.92
N SER A 10 17.67 3.42 -5.27
CA SER A 10 17.62 2.20 -4.51
C SER A 10 18.55 2.32 -3.31
N GLU A 11 17.99 2.16 -2.12
CA GLU A 11 18.73 2.18 -0.87
C GLU A 11 18.50 0.85 -0.15
N MET A 12 19.58 0.30 0.41
CA MET A 12 19.54 -0.91 1.21
C MET A 12 20.34 -0.67 2.48
N ASN A 13 19.67 -0.78 3.62
CA ASN A 13 20.26 -0.51 4.92
C ASN A 13 20.74 -1.80 5.58
N ALA A 14 21.70 -1.67 6.50
CA ALA A 14 22.28 -2.80 7.23
C ALA A 14 21.28 -3.49 8.17
N ASP A 15 20.18 -2.81 8.54
CA ASP A 15 19.09 -3.34 9.36
C ASP A 15 18.06 -4.16 8.57
N GLY A 16 18.28 -4.34 7.25
CA GLY A 16 17.37 -5.06 6.36
C GLY A 16 16.19 -4.23 5.86
N SER A 17 16.12 -2.93 6.21
CA SER A 17 15.20 -2.01 5.54
C SER A 17 15.74 -1.62 4.15
N TYR A 18 14.83 -1.34 3.24
CA TYR A 18 15.14 -0.92 1.88
C TYR A 18 14.13 0.09 1.37
N SER A 19 14.54 0.88 0.39
CA SER A 19 13.66 1.69 -0.44
C SER A 19 14.07 1.59 -1.89
N PHE A 20 13.08 1.73 -2.77
CA PHE A 20 13.25 1.69 -4.20
C PHE A 20 12.23 2.62 -4.85
N ASP A 21 12.70 3.48 -5.74
CA ASP A 21 11.87 4.42 -6.46
C ASP A 21 12.34 4.49 -7.91
N PHE A 22 11.42 4.58 -8.86
CA PHE A 22 11.77 4.92 -10.23
C PHE A 22 10.68 5.71 -10.94
N GLU A 23 11.10 6.46 -11.94
CA GLU A 23 10.22 7.16 -12.87
C GLU A 23 10.63 6.81 -14.30
N SER A 24 9.63 6.50 -15.12
CA SER A 24 9.78 6.23 -16.55
C SER A 24 9.38 7.46 -17.37
N ALA A 25 9.92 7.58 -18.58
CA ALA A 25 9.67 8.71 -19.48
C ALA A 25 8.19 8.87 -19.92
N ASP A 26 7.38 7.83 -19.74
CA ASP A 26 5.93 7.84 -19.99
C ASP A 26 5.10 8.37 -18.79
N GLY A 27 5.77 8.79 -17.71
CA GLY A 27 5.14 9.28 -16.49
C GLY A 27 4.80 8.19 -15.47
N THR A 28 5.13 6.92 -15.74
CA THR A 28 4.99 5.85 -14.76
C THR A 28 5.94 6.09 -13.60
N LYS A 29 5.43 6.15 -12.36
CA LYS A 29 6.23 6.27 -11.14
C LYS A 29 5.94 5.09 -10.22
N VAL A 30 6.97 4.52 -9.63
CA VAL A 30 6.86 3.49 -8.61
C VAL A 30 7.73 3.90 -7.43
N SER A 31 7.20 3.69 -6.23
CA SER A 31 7.92 3.88 -4.97
C SER A 31 7.57 2.72 -4.04
N GLU A 32 8.57 2.14 -3.41
CA GLU A 32 8.45 1.03 -2.49
C GLU A 32 9.43 1.21 -1.34
N SER A 33 8.99 0.88 -0.14
CA SER A 33 9.85 0.77 1.03
C SER A 33 9.44 -0.45 1.84
N GLY A 34 10.40 -1.13 2.42
CA GLY A 34 10.13 -2.28 3.26
C GLY A 34 11.11 -2.41 4.40
N ASN A 35 10.70 -3.15 5.42
CA ASN A 35 11.52 -3.46 6.58
C ASN A 35 11.15 -4.83 7.13
N GLN A 36 12.07 -5.46 7.85
CA GLN A 36 11.79 -6.71 8.54
C GLN A 36 10.93 -6.45 9.79
N LYS A 37 9.95 -7.32 10.03
CA LYS A 37 9.07 -7.32 11.21
C LYS A 37 8.75 -8.74 11.61
N GLN A 38 8.40 -8.93 12.88
CA GLN A 38 7.86 -10.21 13.34
C GLN A 38 6.42 -10.35 12.83
N VAL A 39 6.21 -11.35 11.96
CA VAL A 39 4.97 -11.61 11.21
C VAL A 39 4.10 -12.71 11.81
N GLY A 40 4.52 -13.30 12.94
CA GLY A 40 3.80 -14.37 13.59
C GLY A 40 4.02 -14.44 15.10
N PRO A 41 3.32 -15.34 15.81
CA PRO A 41 3.39 -15.46 17.26
C PRO A 41 4.78 -15.85 17.79
N LYS A 42 5.66 -16.43 16.95
CA LYS A 42 7.01 -16.81 17.37
C LYS A 42 8.05 -15.75 17.01
N PRO A 43 9.08 -15.53 17.85
CA PRO A 43 10.17 -14.60 17.57
C PRO A 43 10.95 -14.91 16.29
N GLU A 44 11.02 -16.19 15.88
CA GLU A 44 11.67 -16.60 14.62
C GLU A 44 10.84 -16.35 13.36
N GLU A 45 9.54 -16.03 13.50
CA GLU A 45 8.67 -15.74 12.36
C GLU A 45 8.86 -14.28 11.94
N ILE A 46 10.00 -13.98 11.31
CA ILE A 46 10.33 -12.67 10.74
C ILE A 46 9.98 -12.66 9.26
N GLY A 47 9.27 -11.63 8.82
CA GLY A 47 8.90 -11.39 7.44
C GLY A 47 9.15 -9.94 7.04
N THR A 48 9.22 -9.70 5.74
CA THR A 48 9.34 -8.36 5.20
C THR A 48 7.95 -7.76 5.10
N VAL A 49 7.74 -6.62 5.76
CA VAL A 49 6.57 -5.77 5.56
C VAL A 49 6.97 -4.67 4.60
N SER A 50 6.23 -4.55 3.51
CA SER A 50 6.52 -3.59 2.44
C SER A 50 5.30 -2.72 2.19
N LYS A 51 5.53 -1.48 1.78
CA LYS A 51 4.49 -0.57 1.34
C LYS A 51 5.01 0.25 0.18
N GLY A 52 4.10 0.69 -0.66
CA GLY A 52 4.49 1.47 -1.81
C GLY A 52 3.32 2.10 -2.52
N SER A 53 3.66 2.74 -3.62
CA SER A 53 2.70 3.24 -4.58
C SER A 53 3.22 3.02 -5.99
N TYR A 54 2.30 2.83 -6.92
CA TYR A 54 2.61 2.94 -8.34
C TYR A 54 1.56 3.83 -8.99
N SER A 55 2.00 4.63 -9.95
CA SER A 55 1.14 5.50 -10.74
C SER A 55 1.47 5.36 -12.21
N PHE A 56 0.44 5.38 -13.06
CA PHE A 56 0.57 5.24 -14.50
C PHE A 56 -0.52 6.05 -15.20
N THR A 57 -0.22 6.47 -16.43
CA THR A 57 -1.16 7.22 -17.27
C THR A 57 -1.96 6.24 -18.12
N THR A 58 -3.28 6.30 -18.01
CA THR A 58 -4.20 5.52 -18.85
C THR A 58 -4.22 6.05 -20.29
N PRO A 59 -4.68 5.25 -21.27
CA PRO A 59 -4.86 5.72 -22.65
C PRO A 59 -5.72 6.99 -22.79
N ASP A 60 -6.62 7.24 -21.82
CA ASP A 60 -7.51 8.40 -21.77
C ASP A 60 -6.85 9.65 -21.15
N GLY A 61 -5.56 9.56 -20.78
CA GLY A 61 -4.80 10.65 -20.17
C GLY A 61 -5.03 10.84 -18.66
N VAL A 62 -5.79 9.94 -18.02
CA VAL A 62 -6.01 9.96 -16.57
C VAL A 62 -4.85 9.26 -15.88
N VAL A 63 -4.23 9.92 -14.89
CA VAL A 63 -3.22 9.29 -14.02
C VAL A 63 -3.94 8.51 -12.93
N LEU A 64 -3.69 7.20 -12.90
CA LEU A 64 -4.17 6.33 -11.83
C LEU A 64 -3.04 6.06 -10.86
N THR A 65 -3.35 6.13 -9.56
CA THR A 65 -2.43 5.79 -8.48
C THR A 65 -3.01 4.65 -7.67
N VAL A 66 -2.16 3.68 -7.36
CA VAL A 66 -2.44 2.61 -6.41
C VAL A 66 -1.45 2.73 -5.27
N ASN A 67 -1.97 2.83 -4.05
CA ASN A 67 -1.20 2.71 -2.82
C ASN A 67 -1.42 1.32 -2.25
N TRP A 68 -0.38 0.68 -1.75
CA TRP A 68 -0.48 -0.68 -1.26
C TRP A 68 0.39 -0.92 -0.02
N VAL A 69 -0.05 -1.88 0.78
CA VAL A 69 0.67 -2.43 1.93
C VAL A 69 0.66 -3.96 1.81
N ALA A 70 1.82 -4.56 1.98
CA ALA A 70 2.03 -6.01 2.02
C ALA A 70 2.58 -6.37 3.41
N ASP A 71 1.75 -7.02 4.21
CA ASP A 71 2.07 -7.39 5.59
C ASP A 71 1.54 -8.80 5.92
N GLU A 72 1.44 -9.15 7.20
CA GLU A 72 0.90 -10.43 7.68
C GLU A 72 -0.51 -10.75 7.17
N ASN A 73 -1.28 -9.73 6.81
CA ASN A 73 -2.65 -9.84 6.29
C ASN A 73 -2.68 -9.92 4.76
N GLY A 74 -1.52 -10.04 4.11
CA GLY A 74 -1.37 -10.11 2.67
C GLY A 74 -1.29 -8.75 1.98
N PHE A 75 -1.57 -8.73 0.68
CA PHE A 75 -1.49 -7.54 -0.16
C PHE A 75 -2.81 -6.76 -0.12
N GLN A 76 -2.73 -5.51 0.35
CA GLN A 76 -3.86 -4.61 0.53
C GLN A 76 -3.65 -3.38 -0.35
N ALA A 77 -4.41 -3.25 -1.44
CA ALA A 77 -4.32 -2.13 -2.36
C ALA A 77 -5.50 -1.17 -2.20
N THR A 78 -5.21 0.12 -2.39
CA THR A 78 -6.17 1.23 -2.35
C THR A 78 -5.93 2.15 -3.53
N GLY A 79 -7.00 2.62 -4.16
CA GLY A 79 -6.94 3.53 -5.30
C GLY A 79 -8.36 3.84 -5.77
N ASP A 80 -8.57 5.04 -6.33
CA ASP A 80 -9.90 5.55 -6.69
C ASP A 80 -10.63 4.68 -7.74
N HIS A 81 -9.86 3.91 -8.51
CA HIS A 81 -10.36 3.03 -9.57
C HIS A 81 -10.52 1.57 -9.12
N LEU A 82 -10.16 1.23 -7.87
CA LEU A 82 -10.29 -0.12 -7.35
C LEU A 82 -11.70 -0.35 -6.80
N PRO A 83 -12.24 -1.58 -6.93
CA PRO A 83 -13.51 -1.92 -6.29
C PRO A 83 -13.45 -1.69 -4.78
N THR A 84 -14.38 -0.90 -4.25
CA THR A 84 -14.53 -0.75 -2.81
C THR A 84 -15.42 -1.85 -2.25
N PRO A 85 -15.16 -2.34 -1.03
CA PRO A 85 -16.08 -3.25 -0.36
C PRO A 85 -17.44 -2.56 -0.18
N PRO A 86 -18.55 -3.33 -0.15
CA PRO A 86 -19.87 -2.77 0.04
C PRO A 86 -19.94 -1.99 1.36
N PRO A 87 -20.77 -0.94 1.43
CA PRO A 87 -20.93 -0.15 2.64
C PRO A 87 -21.36 -1.05 3.80
N MET A 88 -20.87 -0.72 4.99
CA MET A 88 -21.23 -1.42 6.21
C MET A 88 -22.75 -1.32 6.44
N PRO A 89 -23.45 -2.41 6.85
CA PRO A 89 -24.87 -2.36 7.10
C PRO A 89 -25.27 -1.31 8.16
N ASP A 90 -26.37 -0.59 7.95
CA ASP A 90 -26.82 0.52 8.80
C ASP A 90 -26.92 0.16 10.30
N HIS A 91 -27.35 -1.07 10.60
CA HIS A 91 -27.49 -1.53 11.98
C HIS A 91 -26.15 -1.65 12.71
N VAL A 92 -25.07 -2.00 12.00
CA VAL A 92 -23.71 -2.07 12.56
C VAL A 92 -23.19 -0.67 12.83
N VAL A 93 -23.40 0.26 11.90
CA VAL A 93 -23.03 1.68 12.09
C VAL A 93 -23.75 2.28 13.29
N LYS A 94 -25.05 2.01 13.42
CA LYS A 94 -25.84 2.42 14.58
C LYS A 94 -25.34 1.80 15.88
N MET A 95 -25.08 0.49 15.89
CA MET A 95 -24.55 -0.20 17.07
C MET A 95 -23.20 0.40 17.52
N LEU A 96 -22.28 0.67 16.59
CA LEU A 96 -20.99 1.30 16.90
C LEU A 96 -21.16 2.72 17.45
N ALA A 97 -22.09 3.50 16.88
CA ALA A 97 -22.42 4.83 17.37
C ALA A 97 -23.00 4.79 18.79
N ASP A 98 -23.92 3.86 19.05
CA ASP A 98 -24.55 3.66 20.37
C ASP A 98 -23.51 3.21 21.41
N LEU A 99 -22.61 2.28 21.06
CA LEU A 99 -21.51 1.83 21.93
C LEU A 99 -20.54 2.97 22.27
N LYS A 100 -20.19 3.80 21.27
CA LYS A 100 -19.37 4.99 21.48
C LYS A 100 -20.06 6.02 22.37
N ALA A 101 -21.37 6.24 22.18
CA ALA A 101 -22.16 7.14 23.04
C ALA A 101 -22.28 6.61 24.48
N ALA A 102 -22.28 5.30 24.65
CA ALA A 102 -22.30 4.63 25.95
C ALA A 102 -20.90 4.56 26.64
N GLY A 103 -19.83 5.02 25.99
CA GLY A 103 -18.47 4.98 26.52
C GLY A 103 -17.87 3.58 26.61
N LEU A 104 -18.39 2.64 25.81
CA LEU A 104 -17.93 1.25 25.73
C LEU A 104 -16.88 1.06 24.61
N LEU A 105 -16.62 2.11 23.83
CA LEU A 105 -15.61 2.22 22.77
C LEU A 105 -14.82 3.51 22.93
#